data_AF-A0A442WZ87-F1
#
_entry.id   AF-A0A442WZ87-F1
#
_cell.length_a   1.000
_cell.length_b   1.000
_cell.length_c   1.000
_cell.angle_alpha   90.00
_cell.angle_beta   90.00
_cell.angle_gamma   90.00
#
_symmetry.space_group_name_H-M   'P 1'
#
loop_
_entity.id
_entity.type
_entity.pdbx_description
1 polymer ?
#
loop_
_entity_poly.entity_id
_entity_poly.type
_entity_poly.pdbx_seq_one_letter_code
_entity_poly.pdbx_strand_id
1 'polypeptide(L)'
;MASSETLLPIDVPPSSAGAPLPHVFADERRLLVAYVAHRPDPKFDGTNPRSISSVTGDQSIVILTAEPYLALQFGPSNDEAISGHRLYGLGLQPYSAFEVLNSTWISSFEKANRVHTSHTPELFSGYQHFVLTFHDSTLEFITENFSASLHQGAVLPALMESVGHAVPTRRVKPTGFFSRLLGRG
;
A
#
# COMPACT_ATOMS: atom_id res chain seq x y z
N MET A 1 6.32 22.55 17.75
CA MET A 1 5.01 21.87 17.65
C MET A 1 5.21 20.67 16.75
N ALA A 2 4.78 19.47 17.14
CA ALA A 2 4.80 18.33 16.22
C ALA A 2 3.87 18.67 15.05
N SER A 3 4.34 18.47 13.82
CA SER A 3 3.51 18.62 12.63
C SER A 3 2.37 17.61 12.69
N SER A 4 1.17 18.05 12.30
CA SER A 4 0.01 17.15 12.16
C SER A 4 0.23 16.18 11.01
N GLU A 5 -0.39 14.99 11.09
CA GLU A 5 -0.43 14.06 9.96
C GLU A 5 -1.07 14.73 8.74
N THR A 6 -0.60 14.33 7.55
CA THR A 6 -1.14 14.79 6.26
C THR A 6 -1.07 13.65 5.26
N LEU A 7 -2.04 13.57 4.36
CA LEU A 7 -2.08 12.55 3.31
C LEU A 7 -1.52 13.10 2.01
N LEU A 8 -0.53 12.40 1.46
CA LEU A 8 0.01 12.63 0.13
C LEU A 8 -0.46 11.50 -0.78
N PRO A 9 -1.27 11.76 -1.82
CA PRO A 9 -1.67 10.73 -2.77
C PRO A 9 -0.44 10.09 -3.44
N ILE A 10 -0.46 8.77 -3.59
CA ILE A 10 0.59 8.02 -4.30
C ILE A 10 0.01 7.27 -5.49
N ASP A 11 0.84 7.06 -6.50
CA ASP A 11 0.47 6.30 -7.69
C ASP A 11 0.80 4.82 -7.48
N VAL A 12 -0.23 4.03 -7.24
CA VAL A 12 -0.19 2.56 -7.30
C VAL A 12 -1.29 2.12 -8.26
N PRO A 13 -1.13 0.97 -8.96
CA PRO A 13 -2.18 0.52 -9.86
C PRO A 13 -3.52 0.40 -9.10
N PRO A 14 -4.60 1.04 -9.58
CA PRO A 14 -5.84 1.12 -8.82
C PRO A 14 -6.43 -0.27 -8.59
N SER A 15 -7.07 -0.48 -7.43
CA SER A 15 -7.73 -1.75 -7.10
C SER A 15 -9.11 -1.84 -7.77
N SER A 16 -9.57 -3.06 -8.05
CA SER A 16 -10.92 -3.31 -8.56
C SER A 16 -11.97 -2.84 -7.55
N ALA A 17 -12.89 -1.99 -7.99
CA ALA A 17 -13.96 -1.49 -7.13
C ALA A 17 -14.95 -2.60 -6.71
N GLY A 18 -15.20 -3.59 -7.57
CA GLY A 18 -16.18 -4.64 -7.27
C GLY A 18 -15.64 -5.78 -6.40
N ALA A 19 -14.39 -6.18 -6.62
CA ALA A 19 -13.79 -7.31 -5.91
C ALA A 19 -12.25 -7.16 -5.92
N PRO A 20 -11.68 -6.31 -5.06
CA PRO A 20 -10.24 -6.11 -5.01
C PRO A 20 -9.50 -7.34 -4.46
N LEU A 21 -10.17 -8.13 -3.61
CA LEU A 21 -9.63 -9.35 -2.98
C LEU A 21 -8.20 -9.17 -2.45
N PRO A 22 -7.93 -8.19 -1.56
CA PRO A 22 -6.60 -8.01 -0.99
C PRO A 22 -6.16 -9.25 -0.21
N HIS A 23 -4.97 -9.76 -0.52
CA HIS A 23 -4.31 -10.85 0.19
C HIS A 23 -2.94 -10.37 0.65
N VAL A 24 -2.57 -10.75 1.87
CA VAL A 24 -1.32 -10.31 2.49
C VAL A 24 -0.49 -11.52 2.89
N PHE A 25 0.79 -11.47 2.57
CA PHE A 25 1.82 -12.31 3.17
C PHE A 25 2.79 -11.41 3.93
N ALA A 26 3.07 -11.74 5.18
CA ALA A 26 4.02 -11.01 6.00
C ALA A 26 4.87 -11.99 6.80
N ASP A 27 6.19 -11.87 6.68
CA ASP A 27 7.16 -12.50 7.59
C ASP A 27 7.86 -11.43 8.44
N GLU A 28 8.99 -11.69 9.10
CA GLU A 28 9.66 -10.66 9.93
C GLU A 28 10.24 -9.49 9.12
N ARG A 29 10.48 -9.67 7.82
CA ARG A 29 11.20 -8.69 6.99
C ARG A 29 10.44 -8.27 5.75
N ARG A 30 9.64 -9.16 5.16
CA ARG A 30 8.94 -8.96 3.88
C ARG A 30 7.45 -8.83 4.09
N LEU A 31 6.89 -7.84 3.42
CA LEU A 31 5.46 -7.68 3.24
C LEU A 31 5.14 -7.74 1.75
N LEU A 32 4.27 -8.68 1.38
CA LEU A 32 3.70 -8.78 0.05
C LEU A 32 2.19 -8.57 0.12
N VAL A 33 1.68 -7.71 -0.76
CA VAL A 33 0.25 -7.42 -0.87
C VAL A 33 -0.18 -7.71 -2.29
N ALA A 34 -1.11 -8.65 -2.44
CA ALA A 34 -1.73 -8.98 -3.72
C ALA A 34 -3.15 -8.44 -3.78
N TYR A 35 -3.56 -7.84 -4.90
CA TYR A 35 -4.96 -7.48 -5.14
C TYR A 35 -5.27 -7.46 -6.64
N VAL A 36 -6.54 -7.59 -6.98
CA VAL A 36 -7.02 -7.46 -8.35
C VAL A 36 -6.98 -5.98 -8.75
N ALA A 37 -6.21 -5.67 -9.79
CA ALA A 37 -6.15 -4.33 -10.36
C ALA A 37 -7.46 -4.02 -11.11
N HIS A 38 -7.86 -2.74 -11.06
CA HIS A 38 -8.95 -2.25 -11.88
C HIS A 38 -8.59 -2.38 -13.37
N ARG A 39 -9.43 -3.09 -14.11
CA ARG A 39 -9.42 -3.13 -15.57
C ARG A 39 -10.77 -2.63 -16.07
N PRO A 40 -10.81 -1.54 -16.83
CA PRO A 40 -12.00 -1.18 -17.58
C PRO A 40 -12.29 -2.31 -18.58
N ASP A 41 -13.46 -2.95 -18.47
CA ASP A 41 -13.98 -3.86 -19.51
C ASP A 41 -15.01 -3.05 -20.33
N PRO A 42 -14.68 -2.59 -21.55
CA PRO A 42 -15.59 -1.78 -22.36
C PRO A 42 -16.89 -2.51 -22.74
N LYS A 43 -16.92 -3.84 -22.59
CA LYS A 43 -18.09 -4.68 -22.90
C LYS A 43 -18.93 -4.99 -21.66
N PHE A 44 -18.51 -4.54 -20.49
CA PHE A 44 -19.24 -4.74 -19.25
C PHE A 44 -20.35 -3.70 -19.13
N ASP A 45 -21.59 -4.15 -19.23
CA ASP A 45 -22.80 -3.33 -19.17
C ASP A 45 -23.34 -3.11 -17.74
N GLY A 46 -22.63 -3.62 -16.72
CA GLY A 46 -23.01 -3.50 -15.31
C GLY A 46 -24.13 -4.45 -14.85
N THR A 47 -24.69 -5.28 -15.75
CA THR A 47 -25.88 -6.08 -15.44
C THR A 47 -25.57 -7.50 -14.95
N ASN A 48 -24.35 -7.99 -15.21
CA ASN A 48 -23.94 -9.36 -14.87
C ASN A 48 -22.68 -9.34 -13.99
N PRO A 49 -22.81 -9.18 -12.66
CA PRO A 49 -21.67 -9.19 -11.76
C PRO A 49 -20.90 -10.50 -11.92
N ARG A 50 -19.61 -10.41 -12.28
CA ARG A 50 -18.72 -11.56 -12.34
C ARG A 50 -18.21 -11.84 -10.93
N SER A 51 -18.69 -12.92 -10.33
CA SER A 51 -18.14 -13.39 -9.05
C SER A 51 -16.71 -13.88 -9.30
N ILE A 52 -15.75 -13.24 -8.62
CA ILE A 52 -14.35 -13.65 -8.64
C ILE A 52 -13.91 -14.08 -7.24
N SER A 53 -13.02 -15.05 -7.20
CA SER A 53 -12.42 -15.62 -6.00
C SER A 53 -10.89 -15.49 -6.07
N SER A 54 -10.21 -15.83 -4.98
CA SER A 54 -8.75 -15.78 -4.92
C SER A 54 -8.04 -16.71 -5.93
N VAL A 55 -8.75 -17.69 -6.48
CA VAL A 55 -8.26 -18.64 -7.48
C VAL A 55 -8.82 -18.39 -8.88
N THR A 56 -9.65 -17.36 -9.06
CA THR A 56 -10.18 -17.00 -10.38
C THR A 56 -9.07 -16.42 -11.25
N GLY A 57 -8.77 -17.11 -12.36
CA GLY A 57 -7.72 -16.73 -13.31
C GLY A 57 -8.10 -15.56 -14.22
N ASP A 58 -7.21 -15.26 -15.18
CA ASP A 58 -7.35 -14.21 -16.20
C ASP A 58 -7.58 -12.80 -15.64
N GLN A 59 -7.14 -12.55 -14.41
CA GLN A 59 -7.16 -11.25 -13.77
C GLN A 59 -5.82 -10.54 -13.91
N SER A 60 -5.86 -9.21 -13.79
CA SER A 60 -4.66 -8.41 -13.54
C SER A 60 -4.41 -8.37 -12.05
N ILE A 61 -3.30 -8.95 -11.59
CA ILE A 61 -2.95 -8.96 -10.18
C ILE A 61 -1.82 -7.96 -9.95
N VAL A 62 -2.01 -7.05 -8.99
CA VAL A 62 -0.93 -6.22 -8.48
C VAL A 62 -0.25 -6.98 -7.36
N ILE A 63 1.07 -7.04 -7.38
CA ILE A 63 1.89 -7.47 -6.24
C ILE A 63 2.72 -6.27 -5.79
N LEU A 64 2.40 -5.77 -4.60
CA LEU A 64 3.26 -4.84 -3.87
C LEU A 64 4.25 -5.62 -3.03
N THR A 65 5.50 -5.20 -3.02
CA THR A 65 6.53 -5.80 -2.16
C THR A 65 7.29 -4.72 -1.41
N ALA A 66 7.28 -4.81 -0.09
CA ALA A 66 8.00 -3.97 0.85
C ALA A 66 9.00 -4.82 1.64
N GLU A 67 10.27 -4.44 1.62
CA GLU A 67 11.36 -5.13 2.30
C GLU A 67 12.55 -4.17 2.56
N PRO A 68 12.93 -3.89 3.81
CA PRO A 68 12.25 -4.31 5.05
C PRO A 68 10.93 -3.54 5.26
N TYR A 69 9.95 -4.17 5.88
CA TYR A 69 8.83 -3.47 6.51
C TYR A 69 8.95 -3.50 8.04
N LEU A 70 8.32 -2.55 8.72
CA LEU A 70 8.36 -2.39 10.17
C LEU A 70 7.06 -2.83 10.85
N ALA A 71 5.91 -2.47 10.26
CA ALA A 71 4.61 -2.74 10.84
C ALA A 71 3.53 -2.84 9.76
N LEU A 72 2.45 -3.56 10.08
CA LEU A 72 1.29 -3.80 9.24
C LEU A 72 0.03 -3.76 10.08
N GLN A 73 -1.01 -3.13 9.56
CA GLN A 73 -2.39 -3.21 10.03
C GLN A 73 -3.29 -3.51 8.83
N PHE A 74 -4.15 -4.53 8.94
CA PHE A 74 -5.06 -4.94 7.87
C PHE A 74 -6.42 -5.30 8.45
N GLY A 75 -7.48 -4.68 7.94
CA GLY A 75 -8.84 -4.92 8.42
C GLY A 75 -9.73 -3.69 8.24
N PRO A 76 -10.67 -3.42 9.16
CA PRO A 76 -11.54 -2.23 9.08
C PRO A 76 -10.75 -0.92 9.04
N SER A 77 -11.27 0.17 8.45
CA SER A 77 -12.62 0.30 7.88
C SER A 77 -12.76 -0.23 6.44
N ASN A 78 -13.98 -0.62 6.08
CA ASN A 78 -14.42 -0.77 4.69
C ASN A 78 -14.82 0.60 4.11
N ASP A 79 -15.22 0.64 2.83
CA ASP A 79 -15.62 1.87 2.16
C ASP A 79 -16.88 2.53 2.76
N GLU A 80 -17.86 1.74 3.20
CA GLU A 80 -19.08 2.22 3.86
C GLU A 80 -18.79 2.87 5.23
N ALA A 81 -17.79 2.37 5.95
CA ALA A 81 -17.38 2.86 7.27
C ALA A 81 -16.11 3.72 7.23
N ILE A 82 -15.69 4.17 6.04
CA ILE A 82 -14.43 4.91 5.87
C ILE A 82 -14.41 6.22 6.68
N SER A 83 -15.58 6.82 6.91
CA SER A 83 -15.74 8.03 7.73
C SER A 83 -15.34 7.86 9.19
N GLY A 84 -15.34 6.61 9.70
CA GLY A 84 -14.86 6.28 11.04
C GLY A 84 -13.34 6.10 11.13
N HIS A 85 -12.63 6.06 10.00
CA HIS A 85 -11.18 5.89 10.00
C HIS A 85 -10.47 7.16 10.51
N ARG A 86 -9.44 7.01 11.33
CA ARG A 86 -8.74 8.15 11.97
C ARG A 86 -8.17 9.18 10.97
N LEU A 87 -7.80 8.73 9.76
CA LEU A 87 -7.26 9.58 8.70
C LEU A 87 -8.34 10.20 7.80
N TYR A 88 -9.63 9.90 8.00
CA TYR A 88 -10.73 10.42 7.17
C TYR A 88 -10.79 11.95 7.18
N GLY A 89 -10.66 12.56 8.35
CA GLY A 89 -10.62 14.03 8.49
C GLY A 89 -9.44 14.69 7.78
N LEU A 90 -8.43 13.92 7.36
CA LEU A 90 -7.25 14.38 6.62
C LEU A 90 -7.40 14.18 5.09
N GLY A 91 -8.56 13.71 4.64
CA GLY A 91 -8.88 13.53 3.23
C GLY A 91 -8.82 12.09 2.73
N LEU A 92 -8.74 11.08 3.62
CA LEU A 92 -8.73 9.68 3.19
C LEU A 92 -10.00 9.35 2.41
N GLN A 93 -9.83 8.76 1.22
CA GLN A 93 -10.91 8.35 0.33
C GLN A 93 -10.93 6.82 0.16
N PRO A 94 -12.08 6.22 -0.16
CA PRO A 94 -12.13 4.81 -0.56
C PRO A 94 -11.40 4.58 -1.89
N TYR A 95 -10.97 3.34 -2.15
CA TYR A 95 -10.29 2.92 -3.39
C TYR A 95 -9.05 3.76 -3.76
N SER A 96 -8.32 4.24 -2.76
CA SER A 96 -7.24 5.21 -2.91
C SER A 96 -6.01 4.80 -2.11
N ALA A 97 -4.85 5.35 -2.48
CA ALA A 97 -3.59 5.10 -1.79
C ALA A 97 -2.89 6.41 -1.42
N PHE A 98 -2.34 6.46 -0.20
CA PHE A 98 -1.64 7.63 0.31
C PHE A 98 -0.38 7.26 1.08
N GLU A 99 0.60 8.15 1.05
CA GLU A 99 1.63 8.25 2.08
C GLU A 99 1.12 9.15 3.21
N VAL A 100 1.32 8.72 4.45
CA VAL A 100 0.96 9.46 5.65
C VAL A 100 2.21 10.18 6.17
N LEU A 101 2.30 11.46 5.82
CA LEU A 101 3.39 12.34 6.27
C LEU A 101 3.25 12.65 7.75
N ASN A 102 4.38 12.86 8.44
CA ASN A 102 4.44 13.10 9.89
C ASN A 102 3.75 12.00 10.72
N SER A 103 3.87 10.75 10.29
CA SER A 103 3.19 9.60 10.88
C SER A 103 3.35 9.52 12.40
N THR A 104 2.22 9.63 13.10
CA THR A 104 2.13 9.42 14.55
C THR A 104 2.40 7.96 14.90
N TRP A 105 2.13 7.04 13.96
CA TRP A 105 2.41 5.62 14.15
C TRP A 105 3.91 5.32 14.18
N ILE A 106 4.69 5.90 13.24
CA ILE A 106 6.16 5.83 13.27
C ILE A 106 6.70 6.47 14.56
N SER A 107 6.18 7.65 14.91
CA SER A 107 6.57 8.36 16.14
C SER A 107 6.27 7.53 17.40
N SER A 108 5.20 6.74 17.40
CA SER A 108 4.85 5.85 18.52
C SER A 108 5.85 4.72 18.69
N PHE A 109 6.35 4.13 17.59
CA PHE A 109 7.37 3.09 17.65
C PHE A 109 8.72 3.64 18.11
N GLU A 110 9.12 4.81 17.58
CA GLU A 110 10.34 5.49 18.05
C GLU A 110 10.28 5.74 19.56
N LYS A 111 9.17 6.29 20.05
CA LYS A 111 8.97 6.58 21.48
C LYS A 111 8.99 5.31 22.32
N ALA A 112 8.33 4.23 21.87
CA ALA A 112 8.31 2.96 22.58
C ALA A 112 9.71 2.34 22.67
N ASN A 113 10.56 2.53 21.66
CA ASN A 113 11.91 1.97 21.61
C ASN A 113 12.92 2.69 22.54
N ARG A 114 12.58 3.86 23.10
CA ARG A 114 13.44 4.64 24.01
C ARG A 114 13.83 3.94 25.30
N VAL A 115 13.15 2.85 25.66
CA VAL A 115 13.52 2.01 26.80
C VAL A 115 14.87 1.31 26.59
N HIS A 116 15.33 1.19 25.34
CA HIS A 116 16.62 0.61 25.01
C HIS A 116 17.76 1.62 25.24
N THR A 117 18.80 1.21 25.97
CA THR A 117 19.92 2.09 26.36
C THR A 117 20.73 2.63 25.18
N SER A 118 20.68 1.96 24.03
CA SER A 118 21.31 2.39 22.78
C SER A 118 20.32 2.98 21.76
N HIS A 119 19.19 3.49 22.23
CA HIS A 119 18.17 4.07 21.35
C HIS A 119 18.75 5.20 20.48
N THR A 120 18.48 5.10 19.18
CA THR A 120 18.95 6.01 18.15
C THR A 120 17.72 6.38 17.31
N PRO A 121 17.13 7.58 17.50
CA PRO A 121 15.92 8.00 16.78
C PRO A 121 16.04 7.90 15.26
N GLU A 122 17.26 8.03 14.74
CA GLU A 122 17.61 7.98 13.32
C GLU A 122 17.24 6.63 12.68
N LEU A 123 17.14 5.54 13.46
CA LEU A 123 16.68 4.23 12.96
C LEU A 123 15.25 4.25 12.41
N PHE A 124 14.42 5.20 12.87
CA PHE A 124 13.04 5.37 12.39
C PHE A 124 12.92 6.39 11.24
N SER A 125 13.99 7.14 10.95
CA SER A 125 13.97 8.24 9.97
C SER A 125 13.86 7.78 8.51
N GLY A 126 14.27 6.55 8.21
CA GLY A 126 14.18 5.97 6.87
C GLY A 126 12.81 5.39 6.52
N TYR A 127 11.91 5.26 7.49
CA TYR A 127 10.61 4.62 7.31
C TYR A 127 9.54 5.61 6.83
N GLN A 128 8.68 5.11 5.95
CA GLN A 128 7.52 5.80 5.40
C GLN A 128 6.26 5.00 5.74
N HIS A 129 5.15 5.69 5.97
CA HIS A 129 3.87 5.09 6.32
C HIS A 129 2.91 5.21 5.13
N PHE A 130 2.32 4.10 4.70
CA PHE A 130 1.39 4.02 3.58
C PHE A 130 0.05 3.46 4.02
N VAL A 131 -1.03 3.95 3.39
CA VAL A 131 -2.41 3.47 3.55
C VAL A 131 -3.03 3.20 2.18
N LEU A 132 -3.63 2.03 2.02
CA LEU A 132 -4.41 1.62 0.85
C LEU A 132 -5.83 1.25 1.30
N THR A 133 -6.84 1.85 0.67
CA THR A 133 -8.24 1.56 0.96
C THR A 133 -8.83 0.67 -0.14
N PHE A 134 -9.46 -0.43 0.28
CA PHE A 134 -10.18 -1.38 -0.57
C PHE A 134 -11.68 -1.34 -0.25
N HIS A 135 -12.47 -2.16 -0.95
CA HIS A 135 -13.92 -2.30 -0.71
C HIS A 135 -14.19 -2.67 0.77
N ASP A 136 -13.68 -3.83 1.22
CA ASP A 136 -14.02 -4.37 2.55
C ASP A 136 -13.01 -4.06 3.66
N SER A 137 -11.88 -3.45 3.33
CA SER A 137 -10.78 -3.29 4.27
C SER A 137 -9.84 -2.15 3.89
N THR A 138 -9.09 -1.68 4.88
CA THR A 138 -7.98 -0.75 4.77
C THR A 138 -6.71 -1.48 5.21
N LEU A 139 -5.63 -1.24 4.46
CA LEU A 139 -4.31 -1.76 4.72
C LEU A 139 -3.38 -0.59 5.01
N GLU A 140 -2.70 -0.63 6.15
CA GLU A 140 -1.65 0.33 6.51
C GLU A 140 -0.35 -0.41 6.77
N PHE A 141 0.76 0.13 6.28
CA PHE A 141 2.06 -0.46 6.54
C PHE A 141 3.17 0.58 6.58
N ILE A 142 4.23 0.24 7.31
CA ILE A 142 5.42 1.09 7.43
C ILE A 142 6.60 0.36 6.80
N THR A 143 7.33 1.00 5.90
CA THR A 143 8.50 0.43 5.22
C THR A 143 9.46 1.53 4.78
N GLU A 144 10.73 1.19 4.54
CA GLU A 144 11.66 2.14 3.93
C GLU A 144 11.29 2.44 2.47
N ASN A 145 10.81 1.44 1.74
CA ASN A 145 10.34 1.56 0.36
C ASN A 145 9.54 0.33 -0.05
N PHE A 146 8.72 0.46 -1.09
CA PHE A 146 8.07 -0.67 -1.74
C PHE A 146 8.14 -0.56 -3.27
N SER A 147 7.85 -1.67 -3.93
CA SER A 147 7.69 -1.74 -5.39
C SER A 147 6.36 -2.38 -5.76
N ALA A 148 5.85 -2.07 -6.95
CA ALA A 148 4.62 -2.64 -7.49
C ALA A 148 4.90 -3.34 -8.82
N SER A 149 4.31 -4.52 -9.01
CA SER A 149 4.39 -5.29 -10.25
C SER A 149 3.02 -5.81 -10.67
N LEU A 150 2.80 -5.93 -11.97
CA LEU A 150 1.56 -6.46 -12.54
C LEU A 150 1.79 -7.86 -13.08
N HIS A 151 0.90 -8.77 -12.71
CA HIS A 151 0.90 -10.18 -13.08
C HIS A 151 -0.43 -10.55 -13.74
N GLN A 152 -0.43 -11.59 -14.56
CA GLN A 152 -1.66 -12.18 -15.08
C GLN A 152 -1.96 -13.47 -14.33
N GLY A 153 -3.22 -13.71 -13.98
CA GLY A 153 -3.65 -14.95 -13.37
C GLY A 153 -4.65 -14.74 -12.25
N ALA A 154 -4.44 -15.41 -11.13
CA ALA A 154 -5.29 -15.36 -9.94
C ALA A 154 -4.50 -14.84 -8.73
N VAL A 155 -5.21 -14.21 -7.78
CA VAL A 155 -4.59 -13.50 -6.64
C VAL A 155 -3.71 -14.43 -5.79
N LEU A 156 -4.25 -15.57 -5.36
CA LEU A 156 -3.55 -16.49 -4.45
C LEU A 156 -2.32 -17.14 -5.11
N PRO A 157 -2.40 -17.72 -6.32
CA PRO A 157 -1.23 -18.24 -7.01
C PRO A 157 -0.15 -17.19 -7.25
N ALA A 158 -0.51 -15.98 -7.70
CA ALA A 158 0.44 -14.91 -7.96
C ALA A 158 1.16 -14.45 -6.67
N LEU A 159 0.44 -14.38 -5.55
CA LEU A 159 1.04 -14.11 -4.25
C LEU A 159 2.02 -15.21 -3.84
N MET A 160 1.61 -16.47 -3.89
CA MET A 160 2.46 -17.60 -3.48
C MET A 160 3.71 -17.75 -4.37
N GLU A 161 3.58 -17.51 -5.67
CA GLU A 161 4.72 -17.44 -6.58
C GLU A 161 5.68 -16.31 -6.18
N SER A 162 5.15 -15.13 -5.88
CA SER A 162 5.95 -13.97 -5.47
C SER A 162 6.65 -14.18 -4.12
N VAL A 163 6.04 -14.92 -3.19
CA VAL A 163 6.67 -15.30 -1.91
C VAL A 163 7.92 -16.15 -2.12
N GLY A 164 7.88 -17.04 -3.13
CA GLY A 164 8.97 -17.96 -3.48
C GLY A 164 10.14 -17.32 -4.24
N HIS A 165 9.99 -16.08 -4.74
CA HIS A 165 11.04 -15.37 -5.47
C HIS A 165 11.68 -14.27 -4.60
N ALA A 166 13.01 -14.14 -4.68
CA ALA A 166 13.69 -12.97 -4.16
C ALA A 166 13.39 -11.77 -5.07
N VAL A 167 12.93 -10.65 -4.50
CA VAL A 167 12.53 -9.47 -5.27
C VAL A 167 13.76 -8.75 -5.82
N PRO A 168 13.88 -8.53 -7.14
CA PRO A 168 14.81 -7.56 -7.68
C PRO A 168 14.34 -6.15 -7.28
N THR A 169 15.16 -5.38 -6.58
CA THR A 169 14.85 -4.02 -6.13
C THR A 169 14.59 -3.09 -7.31
N ARG A 170 13.32 -2.83 -7.65
CA ARG A 170 12.93 -1.77 -8.58
C ARG A 170 12.25 -0.63 -7.83
N ARG A 171 13.00 0.46 -7.62
CA ARG A 171 12.58 1.71 -6.99
C ARG A 171 11.35 2.30 -7.70
N VAL A 172 10.23 2.44 -6.99
CA VAL A 172 9.18 3.40 -7.35
C VAL A 172 9.53 4.72 -6.64
N LYS A 173 9.70 5.80 -7.40
CA LYS A 173 9.88 7.15 -6.82
C LYS A 173 8.51 7.83 -6.76
N PRO A 174 8.18 8.54 -5.67
CA PRO A 174 7.07 9.50 -5.68
C PRO A 174 7.34 10.55 -6.78
N THR A 175 6.36 10.76 -7.65
CA THR A 175 6.43 11.75 -8.73
C THR A 175 6.40 13.17 -8.16
N GLY A 176 7.57 13.72 -7.85
CA GLY A 176 7.75 15.14 -7.55
C GLY A 176 7.97 15.95 -8.83
N PHE A 177 6.94 16.67 -9.28
CA PHE A 177 7.02 17.63 -10.38
C PHE A 177 7.32 19.03 -9.81
N PHE A 178 8.59 19.48 -9.81
CA PHE A 178 9.07 20.77 -10.38
C PHE A 178 10.51 21.16 -9.98
N SER A 179 11.22 21.61 -11.02
CA SER A 179 12.40 22.50 -11.07
C SER A 179 13.79 21.89 -10.82
N ARG A 180 14.62 21.85 -11.88
CA ARG A 180 15.48 23.01 -12.23
C ARG A 180 16.03 22.88 -13.65
N LEU A 181 15.72 23.91 -14.43
CA LEU A 181 16.58 24.45 -15.47
C LEU A 181 18.00 24.65 -14.90
N LEU A 182 19.02 24.12 -15.56
CA LEU A 182 20.35 24.72 -15.79
C LEU A 182 21.35 23.63 -16.24
N GLY A 183 21.74 23.65 -17.51
CA GLY A 183 23.05 23.11 -17.88
C GLY A 183 23.24 22.62 -19.32
N ARG A 184 23.58 23.57 -20.20
CA ARG A 184 24.52 23.45 -21.35
C ARG A 184 23.98 22.91 -22.68
N GLY A 185 24.19 23.73 -23.72
CA GLY A 185 24.19 23.35 -25.13
C GLY A 185 23.63 24.46 -26.00
#